data_AF-A0A9J7L1N1-F1
#
_entry.id   AF-A0A9J7L1N1-F1
#
_cell.length_a   1.000
_cell.length_b   1.000
_cell.length_c   1.000
_cell.angle_alpha   90.00
_cell.angle_beta   90.00
_cell.angle_gamma   90.00
#
_symmetry.space_group_name_H-M   'P 1'
#
loop_
_entity.id
_entity.type
_entity.pdbx_description
1 polymer ?
#
loop_
_entity_poly.entity_id
_entity_poly.type
_entity_poly.pdbx_seq_one_letter_code
_entity_poly.pdbx_strand_id
1 'polypeptide(L)'
;MMFLALTLTSFHHRVIDNSMKNFKAFFRWVYAVMLRLAGEQVPSEVSKMSQKDLAFVAEFLQENLTQETPSPGRPKRFNLEKVGQYLNKKDEDLPFPQDLSKIPWETFMQSSTYLKGSELLFPHHQKKSLYQVFNITKTAVDRALEGPAAVIGRSFNCLGSLPLYSMVKREDSQHKRLSVLPMSQFSGGEPRHVFTLVIPDQDTLSRILVIRHPTQLHSELLVMEGAWLKVGGQLGEQETKRCSSHKILDVSYYDEGTLALLLQEGEGECCPVLALLPLMALDDCGFAVLDVLHTFPLAATVAAIGDRVGLCMYDVAHQITQYRYLENADPGVMAVGGERKVGAVLYGHQRRLRLFDMNAEEEGDSDEDISDNDMQDLNETR
;
A
#
# COMPACT_ATOMS: atom_id res chain seq x y z
N MET A 1 -7.30 -20.51 -21.03
CA MET A 1 -7.70 -20.61 -19.61
C MET A 1 -9.06 -19.99 -19.31
N MET A 2 -9.35 -18.74 -19.70
CA MET A 2 -10.68 -18.13 -19.51
C MET A 2 -11.83 -18.92 -20.17
N PHE A 3 -11.55 -19.56 -21.31
CA PHE A 3 -12.50 -20.43 -22.02
C PHE A 3 -12.86 -21.73 -21.27
N LEU A 4 -11.97 -22.27 -20.43
CA LEU A 4 -12.21 -23.50 -19.67
C LEU A 4 -13.20 -23.25 -18.52
N ALA A 5 -13.08 -22.08 -17.88
CA ALA A 5 -14.08 -21.56 -16.96
C ALA A 5 -15.42 -21.30 -17.70
N LEU A 6 -15.41 -20.73 -18.91
CA LEU A 6 -16.61 -20.49 -19.72
C LEU A 6 -17.32 -21.78 -20.17
N THR A 7 -16.58 -22.83 -20.53
CA THR A 7 -17.14 -24.14 -20.86
C THR A 7 -17.73 -24.84 -19.63
N LEU A 8 -17.08 -24.71 -18.47
CA LEU A 8 -17.60 -25.29 -17.23
C LEU A 8 -18.79 -24.49 -16.67
N THR A 9 -18.81 -23.16 -16.82
CA THR A 9 -19.94 -22.32 -16.40
C THR A 9 -21.14 -22.49 -17.32
N SER A 10 -20.94 -22.60 -18.64
CA SER A 10 -22.03 -22.92 -19.58
C SER A 10 -22.59 -24.33 -19.33
N PHE A 11 -21.74 -25.29 -19.00
CA PHE A 11 -22.18 -26.62 -18.58
C PHE A 11 -22.95 -26.57 -17.26
N HIS A 12 -22.45 -25.86 -16.25
CA HIS A 12 -23.14 -25.65 -14.98
C HIS A 12 -24.49 -24.95 -15.17
N HIS A 13 -24.57 -23.97 -16.08
CA HIS A 13 -25.81 -23.30 -16.44
C HIS A 13 -26.84 -24.28 -17.02
N ARG A 14 -26.42 -25.20 -17.89
CA ARG A 14 -27.30 -26.28 -18.39
C ARG A 14 -27.79 -27.21 -17.28
N VAL A 15 -26.94 -27.52 -16.28
CA VAL A 15 -27.33 -28.34 -15.12
C VAL A 15 -28.35 -27.60 -14.25
N ILE A 16 -28.14 -26.30 -14.01
CA ILE A 16 -29.09 -25.44 -13.29
C ILE A 16 -30.43 -25.39 -14.03
N ASP A 17 -30.41 -25.10 -15.33
CA ASP A 17 -31.63 -24.95 -16.14
C ASP A 17 -32.45 -26.25 -16.18
N ASN A 18 -31.79 -27.39 -16.31
CA ASN A 18 -32.45 -28.69 -16.30
C ASN A 18 -33.05 -29.00 -14.92
N SER A 19 -32.26 -28.78 -13.86
CA SER A 19 -32.71 -28.97 -12.48
C SER A 19 -33.91 -28.07 -12.14
N MET A 20 -33.88 -26.80 -12.55
CA MET A 20 -34.96 -25.83 -12.33
C MET A 20 -36.25 -26.22 -13.07
N LYS A 21 -36.16 -26.72 -14.30
CA LYS A 21 -37.33 -27.22 -15.05
C LYS A 21 -37.96 -28.42 -14.35
N ASN A 22 -37.14 -29.38 -13.92
CA ASN A 22 -37.59 -30.58 -13.22
C ASN A 22 -38.21 -30.23 -11.85
N PHE A 23 -37.59 -29.32 -11.10
CA PHE A 23 -38.10 -28.84 -9.82
C PHE A 23 -39.44 -28.12 -9.97
N LYS A 24 -39.55 -27.21 -10.94
CA LYS A 24 -40.80 -26.47 -11.21
C LYS A 24 -41.94 -27.42 -11.59
N ALA A 25 -41.67 -28.43 -12.43
CA ALA A 25 -42.66 -29.44 -12.79
C ALA A 25 -43.09 -30.28 -11.56
N PHE A 26 -42.12 -30.73 -10.76
CA PHE A 26 -42.39 -31.49 -9.53
C PHE A 26 -43.24 -30.71 -8.52
N PHE A 27 -42.88 -29.47 -8.18
CA PHE A 27 -43.66 -28.68 -7.21
C PHE A 27 -45.06 -28.36 -7.71
N ARG A 28 -45.22 -28.06 -9.01
CA ARG A 28 -46.54 -27.86 -9.61
C ARG A 28 -47.40 -29.12 -9.50
N TRP A 29 -46.81 -30.29 -9.72
CA TRP A 29 -47.49 -31.57 -9.55
C TRP A 29 -47.88 -31.83 -8.09
N VAL A 30 -46.92 -31.71 -7.15
CA VAL A 30 -47.17 -31.92 -5.71
C VAL A 30 -48.25 -30.98 -5.20
N TYR A 31 -48.19 -29.70 -5.58
CA TYR A 31 -49.19 -28.70 -5.18
C TYR A 31 -50.60 -29.07 -5.68
N ALA A 32 -50.74 -29.50 -6.95
CA ALA A 32 -52.01 -30.00 -7.46
C ALA A 32 -52.53 -31.22 -6.69
N VAL A 33 -51.64 -32.16 -6.34
CA VAL A 33 -52.01 -33.37 -5.57
C VAL A 33 -52.46 -32.99 -4.16
N MET A 34 -51.74 -32.10 -3.47
CA MET A 34 -52.10 -31.63 -2.12
C MET A 34 -53.48 -30.97 -2.10
N LEU A 35 -53.77 -30.07 -3.05
CA LEU A 35 -55.08 -29.41 -3.15
C LEU A 35 -56.22 -30.41 -3.38
N ARG A 36 -56.00 -31.42 -4.25
CA ARG A 36 -56.99 -32.50 -4.47
C ARG A 36 -57.25 -33.31 -3.21
N LEU A 37 -56.19 -33.64 -2.46
CA LEU A 37 -56.30 -34.40 -1.21
C LEU A 37 -56.96 -33.59 -0.09
N ALA A 38 -56.78 -32.27 -0.08
CA ALA A 38 -57.44 -31.35 0.85
C ALA A 38 -58.91 -31.06 0.49
N GLY A 39 -59.39 -31.53 -0.66
CA GLY A 39 -60.75 -31.25 -1.15
C GLY A 39 -60.95 -29.82 -1.67
N GLU A 40 -59.87 -29.08 -1.91
CA GLU A 40 -59.90 -27.72 -2.42
C GLU A 40 -59.99 -27.69 -3.97
N GLN A 41 -60.59 -26.63 -4.52
CA GLN A 41 -60.65 -26.42 -5.97
C GLN A 41 -59.23 -26.16 -6.52
N VAL A 42 -58.75 -27.03 -7.40
CA VAL A 42 -57.44 -26.87 -8.04
C VAL A 42 -57.50 -25.74 -9.07
N PRO A 43 -56.67 -24.68 -8.96
CA PRO A 43 -56.64 -23.60 -9.94
C PRO A 43 -56.34 -24.11 -11.35
N SER A 44 -57.01 -23.52 -12.35
CA SER A 44 -56.92 -23.97 -13.74
C SER A 44 -55.51 -23.86 -14.32
N GLU A 45 -54.67 -22.97 -13.78
CA GLU A 45 -53.26 -22.84 -14.14
C GLU A 45 -52.42 -24.02 -13.65
N VAL A 46 -52.78 -24.69 -12.54
CA VAL A 46 -52.02 -25.82 -11.98
C VAL A 46 -52.51 -27.15 -12.57
N SER A 47 -53.79 -27.23 -12.94
CA SER A 47 -54.41 -28.44 -13.50
C SER A 47 -53.90 -28.79 -14.92
N LYS A 48 -53.44 -27.80 -15.69
CA LYS A 48 -52.91 -27.97 -17.06
C LYS A 48 -51.48 -28.53 -17.07
N MET A 49 -51.30 -29.77 -16.63
CA MET A 49 -50.02 -30.46 -16.72
C MET A 49 -49.92 -31.24 -18.03
N SER A 50 -48.90 -30.96 -18.84
CA SER A 50 -48.69 -31.66 -20.12
C SER A 50 -48.04 -33.03 -19.91
N GLN A 51 -48.11 -33.90 -20.93
CA GLN A 51 -47.40 -35.19 -20.91
C GLN A 51 -45.88 -35.03 -20.76
N LYS A 52 -45.33 -33.92 -21.30
CA LYS A 52 -43.92 -33.55 -21.13
C LYS A 52 -43.59 -33.15 -19.69
N ASP A 53 -44.50 -32.46 -19.00
CA ASP A 53 -44.33 -32.12 -17.59
C ASP A 53 -44.35 -33.38 -16.71
N LEU A 54 -45.22 -34.35 -17.03
CA LEU A 54 -45.23 -35.65 -16.35
C LEU A 54 -43.92 -36.42 -16.57
N ALA A 55 -43.32 -36.33 -17.76
CA ALA A 55 -42.00 -36.90 -18.02
C ALA A 55 -40.91 -36.23 -17.16
N PHE A 56 -40.93 -34.89 -17.01
CA PHE A 56 -40.01 -34.18 -16.12
C PHE A 56 -40.19 -34.55 -14.65
N VAL A 57 -41.43 -34.80 -14.20
CA VAL A 57 -41.69 -35.30 -12.84
C VAL A 57 -41.13 -36.70 -12.66
N ALA A 58 -41.34 -37.61 -13.62
CA ALA A 58 -40.79 -38.96 -13.58
C ALA A 58 -39.25 -38.95 -13.56
N GLU A 59 -38.63 -38.12 -14.41
CA GLU A 59 -37.19 -37.90 -14.44
C GLU A 59 -36.69 -37.33 -13.10
N PHE A 60 -37.40 -36.37 -12.51
CA PHE A 60 -37.06 -35.83 -11.19
C PHE A 60 -37.10 -36.90 -10.10
N LEU A 61 -38.16 -37.70 -10.04
CA LEU A 61 -38.30 -38.78 -9.04
C LEU A 61 -37.21 -39.84 -9.23
N GLN A 62 -36.96 -40.25 -10.48
CA GLN A 62 -35.90 -41.21 -10.78
C GLN A 62 -34.54 -40.64 -10.35
N GLU A 63 -34.20 -39.44 -10.79
CA GLU A 63 -32.89 -38.87 -10.54
C GLU A 63 -32.60 -38.51 -9.08
N ASN A 64 -33.61 -38.09 -8.31
CA ASN A 64 -33.42 -37.56 -6.96
C ASN A 64 -33.86 -38.53 -5.85
N LEU A 65 -34.67 -39.56 -6.16
CA LEU A 65 -35.20 -40.51 -5.17
C LEU A 65 -34.79 -41.97 -5.38
N THR A 66 -34.25 -42.37 -6.55
CA THR A 66 -33.91 -43.80 -6.79
C THR A 66 -32.45 -44.17 -6.56
N GLN A 67 -31.53 -43.22 -6.40
CA GLN A 67 -30.12 -43.51 -6.14
C GLN A 67 -29.81 -43.65 -4.64
N GLU A 68 -30.29 -44.74 -4.04
CA GLU A 68 -29.82 -45.23 -2.73
C GLU A 68 -28.86 -46.41 -2.96
N THR A 69 -27.59 -46.30 -2.58
CA THR A 69 -26.87 -47.49 -2.10
C THR A 69 -27.38 -47.74 -0.67
N PRO A 70 -28.01 -48.89 -0.37
CA PRO A 70 -28.57 -49.15 0.94
C PRO A 70 -27.42 -49.37 1.94
N SER A 71 -27.07 -48.32 2.68
CA SER A 71 -26.30 -48.47 3.92
C SER A 71 -27.31 -48.69 5.05
N PRO A 72 -27.26 -49.81 5.80
CA PRO A 72 -28.18 -50.03 6.90
C PRO A 72 -27.97 -48.97 7.99
N GLY A 73 -29.05 -48.25 8.35
CA GLY A 73 -29.08 -47.36 9.51
C GLY A 73 -29.01 -45.85 9.27
N ARG A 74 -28.96 -45.35 8.02
CA ARG A 74 -29.07 -43.90 7.74
C ARG A 74 -30.45 -43.55 7.16
N PRO A 75 -31.16 -42.54 7.69
CA PRO A 75 -32.44 -42.10 7.14
C PRO A 75 -32.25 -41.62 5.69
N LYS A 76 -33.27 -41.89 4.85
CA LYS A 76 -33.28 -41.53 3.42
C LYS A 76 -32.92 -40.05 3.24
N ARG A 77 -31.77 -39.78 2.63
CA ARG A 77 -31.35 -38.41 2.31
C ARG A 77 -31.80 -38.08 0.89
N PHE A 78 -32.71 -37.13 0.77
CA PHE A 78 -33.06 -36.50 -0.51
C PHE A 78 -31.85 -35.79 -1.07
N ASN A 79 -31.40 -36.15 -2.28
CA ASN A 79 -30.18 -35.58 -2.83
C ASN A 79 -30.51 -34.52 -3.89
N LEU A 80 -30.92 -33.34 -3.41
CA LEU A 80 -31.16 -32.15 -4.23
C LEU A 80 -29.84 -31.45 -4.64
N GLU A 81 -28.68 -32.05 -4.36
CA GLU A 81 -27.36 -31.41 -4.40
C GLU A 81 -26.63 -31.49 -5.75
N LYS A 82 -27.27 -31.89 -6.86
CA LYS A 82 -26.60 -31.98 -8.18
C LYS A 82 -25.99 -30.65 -8.65
N VAL A 83 -26.56 -29.51 -8.26
CA VAL A 83 -25.98 -28.18 -8.48
C VAL A 83 -24.95 -27.86 -7.39
N GLY A 84 -25.26 -28.18 -6.14
CA GLY A 84 -24.42 -27.91 -4.97
C GLY A 84 -23.03 -28.56 -5.06
N GLN A 85 -22.91 -29.77 -5.62
CA GLN A 85 -21.63 -30.46 -5.78
C GLN A 85 -20.60 -29.69 -6.62
N TYR A 86 -21.04 -28.90 -7.61
CA TYR A 86 -20.14 -28.10 -8.45
C TYR A 86 -19.69 -26.81 -7.77
N LEU A 87 -20.47 -26.30 -6.81
CA LEU A 87 -20.17 -25.10 -6.02
C LEU A 87 -19.47 -25.42 -4.69
N ASN A 88 -19.39 -26.70 -4.34
CA ASN A 88 -18.78 -27.13 -3.10
C ASN A 88 -17.26 -26.83 -3.11
N LYS A 89 -16.79 -26.23 -2.02
CA LYS A 89 -15.38 -25.86 -1.82
C LYS A 89 -14.52 -27.00 -1.29
N LYS A 90 -15.12 -28.18 -1.06
CA LYS A 90 -14.36 -29.38 -0.67
C LYS A 90 -13.48 -29.85 -1.82
N ASP A 91 -12.26 -30.25 -1.51
CA ASP A 91 -11.32 -30.86 -2.45
C ASP A 91 -11.59 -32.36 -2.66
N GLU A 92 -12.86 -32.74 -2.76
CA GLU A 92 -13.31 -34.11 -3.03
C GLU A 92 -13.78 -34.22 -4.49
N ASP A 93 -13.66 -35.41 -5.08
CA ASP A 93 -14.22 -35.69 -6.40
C ASP A 93 -15.75 -35.54 -6.37
N LEU A 94 -16.34 -35.10 -7.49
CA LEU A 94 -17.79 -35.01 -7.65
C LEU A 94 -18.43 -36.37 -7.36
N PRO A 95 -19.37 -36.47 -6.40
CA PRO A 95 -20.02 -37.73 -6.06
C PRO A 95 -20.90 -38.24 -7.20
N PHE A 96 -21.45 -37.35 -8.04
CA PHE A 96 -22.24 -37.70 -9.21
C PHE A 96 -21.73 -36.97 -10.46
N PRO A 97 -20.65 -37.45 -11.08
CA PRO A 97 -20.16 -36.91 -12.35
C PRO A 97 -21.19 -37.20 -13.45
N GLN A 98 -21.29 -36.32 -14.45
CA GLN A 98 -22.16 -36.58 -15.60
C GLN A 98 -21.62 -37.74 -16.44
N ASP A 99 -22.55 -38.53 -16.97
CA ASP A 99 -22.24 -39.56 -17.95
C ASP A 99 -22.03 -38.94 -19.33
N LEU A 100 -20.75 -38.78 -19.70
CA LEU A 100 -20.32 -38.16 -20.95
C LEU A 100 -20.33 -39.14 -22.14
N SER A 101 -20.60 -40.43 -21.91
CA SER A 101 -20.74 -41.42 -22.98
C SER A 101 -21.85 -41.08 -23.97
N LYS A 102 -22.82 -40.27 -23.53
CA LYS A 102 -23.95 -39.82 -24.34
C LYS A 102 -23.62 -38.61 -25.23
N ILE A 103 -22.44 -37.98 -25.05
CA ILE A 103 -22.04 -36.81 -25.84
C ILE A 103 -21.24 -37.27 -27.07
N PRO A 104 -21.73 -37.03 -28.30
CA PRO A 104 -21.05 -37.45 -29.53
C PRO A 104 -19.63 -36.89 -29.66
N TRP A 105 -19.42 -35.64 -29.23
CA TRP A 105 -18.11 -34.99 -29.23
C TRP A 105 -17.08 -35.69 -28.35
N GLU A 106 -17.49 -36.14 -27.15
CA GLU A 106 -16.57 -36.84 -26.25
C GLU A 106 -16.21 -38.23 -26.77
N THR A 107 -17.19 -38.93 -27.36
CA THR A 107 -16.95 -40.22 -28.02
C THR A 107 -15.98 -40.07 -29.21
N PHE A 108 -16.13 -39.00 -29.99
CA PHE A 108 -15.23 -38.66 -31.08
C PHE A 108 -13.82 -38.28 -30.58
N MET A 109 -13.72 -37.44 -29.55
CA MET A 109 -12.45 -37.02 -28.99
C MET A 109 -11.68 -38.21 -28.41
N GLN A 110 -12.35 -39.11 -27.68
CA GLN A 110 -11.75 -40.30 -27.08
C GLN A 110 -11.31 -41.34 -28.10
N SER A 111 -12.00 -41.44 -29.25
CA SER A 111 -11.65 -42.35 -30.35
C SER A 111 -10.55 -41.81 -31.26
N SER A 112 -10.29 -40.50 -31.23
CA SER A 112 -9.22 -39.89 -32.02
C SER A 112 -7.83 -40.09 -31.36
N THR A 113 -6.82 -40.42 -32.17
CA THR A 113 -5.43 -40.57 -31.72
C THR A 113 -4.74 -39.24 -31.46
N TYR A 114 -4.99 -38.23 -32.30
CA TYR A 114 -4.28 -36.96 -32.26
C TYR A 114 -4.97 -35.88 -31.41
N LEU A 115 -6.31 -35.87 -31.33
CA LEU A 115 -7.02 -34.82 -30.58
C LEU A 115 -6.98 -35.08 -29.08
N LYS A 116 -6.93 -36.35 -28.65
CA LYS A 116 -6.89 -36.72 -27.23
C LYS A 116 -5.69 -36.12 -26.48
N GLY A 117 -4.58 -35.87 -27.18
CA GLY A 117 -3.35 -35.26 -26.62
C GLY A 117 -3.03 -33.88 -27.20
N SER A 118 -3.96 -33.24 -27.91
CA SER A 118 -3.71 -31.95 -28.53
C SER A 118 -3.57 -30.84 -27.49
N GLU A 119 -2.46 -30.10 -27.53
CA GLU A 119 -2.22 -28.94 -26.67
C GLU A 119 -3.17 -27.76 -26.97
N LEU A 120 -3.85 -27.79 -28.12
CA LEU A 120 -4.84 -26.79 -28.52
C LEU A 120 -6.20 -27.02 -27.86
N LEU A 121 -6.46 -28.22 -27.33
CA LEU A 121 -7.69 -28.55 -26.65
C LEU A 121 -7.53 -28.44 -25.14
N PHE A 122 -8.58 -27.92 -24.50
CA PHE A 122 -8.61 -27.81 -23.05
C PHE A 122 -8.85 -29.19 -22.42
N PRO A 123 -8.08 -29.56 -21.38
CA PRO A 123 -8.29 -30.82 -20.69
C PRO A 123 -9.66 -30.82 -19.98
N HIS A 124 -10.46 -31.84 -20.24
CA HIS A 124 -11.79 -31.96 -19.64
C HIS A 124 -11.70 -32.60 -18.24
N HIS A 125 -12.06 -31.86 -17.19
CA HIS A 125 -12.03 -32.35 -15.81
C HIS A 125 -13.42 -32.84 -15.34
N GLN A 126 -13.76 -34.10 -15.66
CA GLN A 126 -15.11 -34.67 -15.47
C GLN A 126 -15.53 -34.84 -14.01
N LYS A 127 -14.57 -35.12 -13.13
CA LYS A 127 -14.79 -35.40 -11.71
C LYS A 127 -14.54 -34.19 -10.81
N LYS A 128 -14.13 -33.05 -11.37
CA LYS A 128 -13.76 -31.89 -10.57
C LYS A 128 -14.88 -30.86 -10.46
N SER A 129 -15.01 -30.25 -9.29
CA SER A 129 -15.93 -29.14 -9.08
C SER A 129 -15.45 -27.87 -9.81
N LEU A 130 -16.35 -26.89 -9.98
CA LEU A 130 -15.99 -25.60 -10.57
C LEU A 130 -14.95 -24.88 -9.71
N TYR A 131 -15.04 -25.03 -8.40
CA TYR A 131 -14.09 -24.46 -7.45
C TYR A 131 -12.67 -25.04 -7.64
N GLN A 132 -12.55 -26.35 -7.83
CA GLN A 132 -11.25 -27.00 -8.09
C GLN A 132 -10.65 -26.54 -9.43
N VAL A 133 -11.47 -26.46 -10.49
CA VAL A 133 -11.02 -25.96 -11.81
C VAL A 133 -10.60 -24.50 -11.73
N PHE A 134 -11.32 -23.68 -10.96
CA PHE A 134 -10.95 -22.31 -10.65
C PHE A 134 -9.60 -22.25 -9.93
N ASN A 135 -9.37 -23.06 -8.89
CA ASN A 135 -8.11 -23.08 -8.16
C ASN A 135 -6.93 -23.54 -9.03
N ILE A 136 -7.13 -24.53 -9.90
CA ILE A 136 -6.11 -24.95 -10.88
C ILE A 136 -5.76 -23.79 -11.82
N THR A 137 -6.77 -23.09 -12.33
CA THR A 137 -6.59 -21.95 -13.24
C THR A 137 -5.88 -20.81 -12.52
N LYS A 138 -6.34 -20.46 -11.32
CA LYS A 138 -5.72 -19.43 -10.47
C LYS A 138 -4.25 -19.75 -10.20
N THR A 139 -3.96 -20.98 -9.76
CA THR A 139 -2.59 -21.40 -9.47
C THR A 139 -1.68 -21.29 -10.71
N ALA A 140 -2.20 -21.62 -11.89
CA ALA A 140 -1.43 -21.47 -13.13
C ALA A 140 -1.19 -19.99 -13.49
N VAL A 141 -2.17 -19.12 -13.26
CA VAL A 141 -2.02 -17.66 -13.45
C VAL A 141 -1.03 -17.10 -12.43
N ASP A 142 -1.15 -17.45 -11.16
CA ASP A 142 -0.26 -17.01 -10.08
C ASP A 142 1.19 -17.40 -10.40
N ARG A 143 1.45 -18.65 -10.82
CA ARG A 143 2.78 -19.08 -11.27
C ARG A 143 3.30 -18.30 -12.47
N ALA A 144 2.43 -17.96 -13.41
CA ALA A 144 2.82 -17.16 -14.58
C ALA A 144 3.21 -15.73 -14.20
N LEU A 145 2.61 -15.17 -13.13
CA LEU A 145 2.91 -13.84 -12.60
C LEU A 145 4.11 -13.83 -11.64
N GLU A 146 4.37 -14.92 -10.94
CA GLU A 146 5.56 -15.09 -10.08
C GLU A 146 6.87 -15.09 -10.88
N GLY A 147 6.85 -15.65 -12.10
CA GLY A 147 8.02 -15.74 -12.97
C GLY A 147 8.70 -14.39 -13.21
N PRO A 148 7.99 -13.37 -13.75
CA PRO A 148 8.53 -12.03 -13.94
C PRO A 148 9.08 -11.41 -12.66
N ALA A 149 8.36 -11.51 -11.54
CA ALA A 149 8.82 -10.96 -10.26
C ALA A 149 10.13 -11.58 -9.79
N ALA A 150 10.28 -12.90 -9.93
CA ALA A 150 11.51 -13.61 -9.59
C ALA A 150 12.67 -13.26 -10.54
N VAL A 151 12.42 -13.14 -11.85
CA VAL A 151 13.45 -12.78 -12.84
C VAL A 151 13.90 -11.34 -12.65
N ILE A 152 12.97 -10.40 -12.49
CA ILE A 152 13.26 -8.99 -12.21
C ILE A 152 14.00 -8.88 -10.88
N GLY A 153 13.54 -9.55 -9.81
CA GLY A 153 14.22 -9.58 -8.52
C GLY A 153 15.67 -10.07 -8.62
N ARG A 154 15.95 -11.09 -9.43
CA ARG A 154 17.31 -11.59 -9.68
C ARG A 154 18.15 -10.69 -10.58
N SER A 155 17.53 -9.80 -11.36
CA SER A 155 18.25 -8.82 -12.17
C SER A 155 18.81 -7.65 -11.34
N PHE A 156 18.28 -7.42 -10.14
CA PHE A 156 18.83 -6.43 -9.22
C PHE A 156 20.08 -6.98 -8.52
N ASN A 157 21.20 -6.31 -8.75
CA ASN A 157 22.43 -6.54 -8.01
C ASN A 157 22.73 -5.31 -7.14
N CYS A 158 23.16 -5.55 -5.90
CA CYS A 158 23.61 -4.48 -5.01
C CYS A 158 24.95 -3.95 -5.53
N LEU A 159 24.96 -2.73 -6.08
CA LEU A 159 26.18 -2.09 -6.58
C LEU A 159 27.06 -1.54 -5.45
N GLY A 160 26.47 -1.20 -4.31
CA GLY A 160 27.18 -0.64 -3.17
C GLY A 160 26.31 -0.60 -1.92
N SER A 161 26.96 -0.64 -0.76
CA SER A 161 26.31 -0.50 0.55
C SER A 161 27.12 0.48 1.39
N LEU A 162 26.45 1.49 1.93
CA LEU A 162 27.08 2.58 2.66
C LEU A 162 26.47 2.69 4.07
N PRO A 163 27.18 2.26 5.12
CA PRO A 163 26.68 2.31 6.50
C PRO A 163 26.70 3.75 7.04
N LEU A 164 25.55 4.37 7.30
CA LEU A 164 25.45 5.81 7.59
C LEU A 164 25.88 6.22 9.02
N TYR A 165 25.31 5.61 10.05
CA TYR A 165 25.62 5.86 11.48
C TYR A 165 25.13 4.71 12.35
N SER A 166 25.66 4.63 13.57
CA SER A 166 25.27 3.63 14.57
C SER A 166 24.54 4.37 15.68
N MET A 167 23.31 3.94 15.99
CA MET A 167 22.52 4.52 17.06
C MET A 167 22.80 3.79 18.36
N VAL A 168 23.14 4.54 19.40
CA VAL A 168 23.13 4.01 20.77
C VAL A 168 21.69 4.07 21.26
N LYS A 169 21.07 2.91 21.54
CA LYS A 169 19.75 2.89 22.16
C LYS A 169 19.84 3.57 23.53
N ARG A 170 19.31 4.78 23.67
CA ARG A 170 19.12 5.40 24.98
C ARG A 170 18.01 4.64 25.71
N GLU A 171 18.36 3.96 26.80
CA GLU A 171 17.40 3.25 27.67
C GLU A 171 16.59 4.23 28.55
N ASP A 172 16.92 5.52 28.51
CA ASP A 172 16.38 6.53 29.42
C ASP A 172 15.12 7.25 28.90
N SER A 173 14.06 7.10 29.72
CA SER A 173 13.14 8.16 30.16
C SER A 173 11.90 8.51 29.33
N GLN A 174 10.76 7.95 29.77
CA GLN A 174 9.37 8.49 29.86
C GLN A 174 8.68 9.13 28.64
N HIS A 175 9.39 9.50 27.59
CA HIS A 175 8.84 9.96 26.33
C HIS A 175 9.23 8.93 25.28
N LYS A 176 8.26 8.13 24.82
CA LYS A 176 8.38 7.39 23.56
C LYS A 176 8.57 8.43 22.45
N ARG A 177 9.75 9.04 22.29
CA ARG A 177 10.06 9.78 21.06
C ARG A 177 9.83 8.80 19.92
N LEU A 178 9.02 9.21 18.95
CA LEU A 178 8.74 8.42 17.77
C LEU A 178 10.09 8.02 17.23
N SER A 179 10.32 6.73 17.06
CA SER A 179 11.54 6.19 16.47
C SER A 179 11.55 6.44 14.97
N VAL A 180 11.16 7.64 14.55
CA VAL A 180 11.31 8.13 13.19
C VAL A 180 12.77 8.52 13.12
N LEU A 181 13.54 7.73 12.35
CA LEU A 181 14.89 8.11 11.98
C LEU A 181 14.78 9.44 11.25
N PRO A 182 15.51 10.49 11.67
CA PRO A 182 15.52 11.78 10.98
C PRO A 182 16.30 11.65 9.67
N MET A 183 15.63 11.00 8.71
CA MET A 183 16.12 10.65 7.40
C MET A 183 15.09 11.08 6.37
N SER A 184 15.55 11.74 5.31
CA SER A 184 14.73 12.03 4.14
C SER A 184 15.46 11.59 2.89
N GLN A 185 14.74 10.93 1.98
CA GLN A 185 15.26 10.55 0.67
C GLN A 185 14.28 10.99 -0.41
N PHE A 186 14.80 11.65 -1.44
CA PHE A 186 14.02 12.10 -2.58
C PHE A 186 14.90 12.18 -3.82
N SER A 187 14.25 12.23 -4.99
CA SER A 187 14.92 12.59 -6.25
C SER A 187 14.59 14.03 -6.59
N GLY A 188 15.60 14.87 -6.87
CA GLY A 188 15.40 16.28 -7.18
C GLY A 188 16.62 16.91 -7.86
N GLY A 189 16.47 18.15 -8.32
CA GLY A 189 17.50 18.91 -9.02
C GLY A 189 17.73 18.50 -10.48
N GLU A 190 18.29 19.42 -11.26
CA GLU A 190 18.84 19.16 -12.59
C GLU A 190 20.37 19.31 -12.53
N PRO A 191 21.16 18.26 -12.82
CA PRO A 191 20.74 16.93 -13.26
C PRO A 191 20.12 16.12 -12.11
N ARG A 192 19.24 15.18 -12.46
CA ARG A 192 18.44 14.40 -11.50
C ARG A 192 19.29 13.52 -10.59
N HIS A 193 19.47 13.97 -9.34
CA HIS A 193 20.14 13.22 -8.28
C HIS A 193 19.12 12.60 -7.34
N VAL A 194 19.52 11.52 -6.66
CA VAL A 194 18.87 11.05 -5.45
C VAL A 194 19.64 11.64 -4.27
N PHE A 195 18.95 12.40 -3.43
CA PHE A 195 19.47 12.95 -2.19
C PHE A 195 19.04 12.08 -1.02
N THR A 196 19.96 11.82 -0.10
CA THR A 196 19.73 11.16 1.17
C THR A 196 20.27 12.05 2.27
N LEU A 197 19.37 12.57 3.12
CA LEU A 197 19.69 13.44 4.24
C LEU A 197 19.56 12.64 5.52
N VAL A 198 20.55 12.80 6.39
CA VAL A 198 20.64 12.06 7.65
C VAL A 198 21.08 13.00 8.74
N ILE A 199 20.33 13.05 9.84
CA ILE A 199 20.75 13.74 11.06
C ILE A 199 21.37 12.67 11.99
N PRO A 200 22.71 12.54 12.05
CA PRO A 200 23.34 11.58 12.96
C PRO A 200 23.03 11.95 14.40
N ASP A 201 22.62 10.97 15.21
CA ASP A 201 22.34 11.16 16.63
C ASP A 201 23.66 11.36 17.40
N GLN A 202 24.10 12.62 17.53
CA GLN A 202 25.00 13.09 18.58
C GLN A 202 24.65 14.54 18.96
N ASP A 203 24.28 14.72 20.22
CA ASP A 203 23.74 15.94 20.84
C ASP A 203 24.66 17.19 20.80
N THR A 204 25.80 17.17 20.09
CA THR A 204 26.85 18.18 20.24
C THR A 204 27.07 19.11 19.06
N LEU A 205 26.68 18.74 17.83
CA LEU A 205 27.13 19.50 16.64
C LEU A 205 26.02 19.95 15.69
N SER A 206 24.81 19.40 15.81
CA SER A 206 23.63 19.82 15.03
C SER A 206 23.88 19.96 13.53
N ARG A 207 24.25 18.85 12.88
CA ARG A 207 24.62 18.79 11.46
C ARG A 207 23.73 17.83 10.70
N ILE A 208 23.54 18.06 9.41
CA ILE A 208 22.93 17.11 8.47
C ILE A 208 24.03 16.58 7.56
N LEU A 209 24.11 15.26 7.42
CA LEU A 209 24.86 14.63 6.34
C LEU A 209 23.97 14.60 5.10
N VAL A 210 24.43 15.23 4.02
CA VAL A 210 23.77 15.13 2.71
C VAL A 210 24.62 14.25 1.82
N ILE A 211 24.00 13.19 1.31
CA ILE A 211 24.58 12.31 0.31
C ILE A 211 23.78 12.45 -0.97
N ARG A 212 24.46 12.60 -2.10
CA ARG A 212 23.82 12.58 -3.42
C ARG A 212 24.48 11.57 -4.34
N HIS A 213 23.69 10.99 -5.23
CA HIS A 213 24.19 10.18 -6.34
C HIS A 213 23.29 10.37 -7.57
N PRO A 214 23.81 10.23 -8.79
CA PRO A 214 23.01 10.39 -9.99
C PRO A 214 21.94 9.29 -10.10
N THR A 215 20.76 9.63 -10.65
CA THR A 215 19.71 8.63 -10.97
C THR A 215 20.08 7.75 -12.16
N GLN A 216 20.86 8.28 -13.09
CA GLN A 216 21.36 7.54 -14.25
C GLN A 216 22.82 7.16 -14.01
N LEU A 217 23.07 5.85 -13.95
CA LEU A 217 24.42 5.31 -13.94
C LEU A 217 24.91 5.22 -15.38
N HIS A 218 25.84 6.10 -15.78
CA HIS A 218 26.52 6.02 -17.07
C HIS A 218 27.70 5.03 -17.07
N SER A 219 28.14 4.56 -15.90
CA SER A 219 29.19 3.56 -15.72
C SER A 219 28.79 2.52 -14.67
N GLU A 220 29.47 1.38 -14.62
CA GLU A 220 29.27 0.34 -13.58
C GLU A 220 29.71 0.81 -12.17
N LEU A 221 30.31 2.00 -12.06
CA LEU A 221 30.75 2.58 -10.79
C LEU A 221 29.70 3.55 -10.25
N LEU A 222 29.15 3.21 -9.08
CA LEU A 222 28.31 4.13 -8.30
C LEU A 222 29.21 5.16 -7.60
N VAL A 223 29.20 6.40 -8.11
CA VAL A 223 29.84 7.54 -7.44
C VAL A 223 28.80 8.19 -6.54
N MET A 224 29.06 8.14 -5.23
CA MET A 224 28.29 8.87 -4.23
C MET A 224 29.11 10.07 -3.78
N GLU A 225 28.46 11.20 -3.53
CA GLU A 225 29.11 12.39 -3.01
C GLU A 225 28.45 12.82 -1.70
N GLY A 226 29.24 13.35 -0.78
CA GLY A 226 28.79 13.74 0.56
C GLY A 226 29.24 15.15 0.96
N ALA A 227 28.43 15.81 1.77
CA ALA A 227 28.76 17.07 2.44
C ALA A 227 28.08 17.16 3.81
N TRP A 228 28.66 17.95 4.72
CA TRP A 228 28.01 18.29 5.99
C TRP A 228 27.36 19.66 5.89
N LEU A 229 26.10 19.74 6.33
CA LEU A 229 25.40 21.00 6.49
C LEU A 229 25.26 21.35 7.97
N LYS A 230 25.36 22.63 8.28
CA LYS A 230 24.94 23.22 9.56
C LYS A 230 24.09 24.46 9.29
N VAL A 231 23.30 24.84 10.29
CA VAL A 231 22.56 26.10 10.26
C VAL A 231 23.11 27.02 11.34
N GLY A 232 23.90 28.01 10.93
CA GLY A 232 24.39 29.09 11.77
C GLY A 232 23.27 29.99 12.31
N GLY A 233 23.64 31.00 13.08
CA GLY A 233 22.69 31.79 13.88
C GLY A 233 21.92 32.91 13.18
N GLN A 234 22.29 33.28 11.95
CA GLN A 234 21.64 34.35 11.20
C GLN A 234 20.90 33.74 10.00
N LEU A 235 19.56 33.69 10.10
CA LEU A 235 18.69 33.26 9.01
C LEU A 235 18.36 34.46 8.12
N GLY A 236 18.64 34.34 6.82
CA GLY A 236 18.47 35.43 5.85
C GLY A 236 19.32 36.67 6.16
N GLU A 237 18.88 37.83 5.66
CA GLU A 237 19.59 39.11 5.78
C GLU A 237 19.07 39.99 6.94
N GLN A 238 18.84 39.42 8.13
CA GLN A 238 18.45 40.24 9.29
C GLN A 238 19.62 41.04 9.86
N GLU A 239 19.39 42.30 10.25
CA GLU A 239 20.44 43.16 10.84
C GLU A 239 20.84 42.74 12.26
N THR A 240 19.98 41.99 12.98
CA THR A 240 20.22 41.56 14.36
C THR A 240 20.36 40.04 14.46
N LYS A 241 21.47 39.61 15.07
CA LYS A 241 21.74 38.19 15.30
C LYS A 241 20.97 37.70 16.53
N ARG A 242 19.91 36.92 16.32
CA ARG A 242 19.06 36.38 17.40
C ARG A 242 19.70 35.25 18.20
N CYS A 243 20.43 34.35 17.52
CA CYS A 243 21.16 33.25 18.18
C CYS A 243 22.53 33.01 17.54
N SER A 244 23.36 32.18 18.16
CA SER A 244 24.68 31.82 17.62
C SER A 244 24.63 30.66 16.62
N SER A 245 23.66 29.75 16.78
CA SER A 245 23.49 28.53 16.00
C SER A 245 22.10 27.92 16.20
N HIS A 246 21.68 27.09 15.23
CA HIS A 246 20.44 26.33 15.32
C HIS A 246 20.72 24.83 15.43
N LYS A 247 19.98 24.16 16.32
CA LYS A 247 19.86 22.71 16.38
C LYS A 247 18.84 22.22 15.37
N ILE A 248 19.24 21.27 14.55
CA ILE A 248 18.37 20.65 13.54
C ILE A 248 17.66 19.47 14.20
N LEU A 249 16.33 19.52 14.25
CA LEU A 249 15.47 18.52 14.85
C LEU A 249 14.95 17.51 13.83
N ASP A 250 14.55 17.99 12.65
CA ASP A 250 13.99 17.16 11.59
C ASP A 250 14.23 17.79 10.20
N VAL A 251 14.19 16.95 9.16
CA VAL A 251 14.39 17.35 7.76
C VAL A 251 13.47 16.56 6.84
N SER A 252 12.83 17.24 5.90
CA SER A 252 11.92 16.58 4.95
C SER A 252 11.92 17.26 3.59
N TYR A 253 11.68 16.47 2.54
CA TYR A 253 11.46 16.97 1.19
C TYR A 253 10.15 17.76 1.12
N TYR A 254 10.21 19.00 0.63
CA TYR A 254 9.04 19.84 0.45
C TYR A 254 8.53 19.79 -1.00
N ASP A 255 9.38 20.17 -1.96
CA ASP A 255 9.12 20.15 -3.39
C ASP A 255 10.43 20.02 -4.20
N GLU A 256 10.34 20.06 -5.54
CA GLU A 256 11.47 19.83 -6.45
C GLU A 256 12.65 20.79 -6.26
N GLY A 257 12.42 21.94 -5.60
CA GLY A 257 13.40 22.99 -5.39
C GLY A 257 13.70 23.29 -3.92
N THR A 258 13.06 22.61 -2.96
CA THR A 258 13.08 23.06 -1.56
C THR A 258 13.07 21.92 -0.55
N LEU A 259 13.82 22.11 0.54
CA LEU A 259 13.83 21.26 1.73
C LEU A 259 13.16 21.99 2.90
N ALA A 260 12.35 21.27 3.65
CA ALA A 260 11.85 21.76 4.93
C ALA A 260 12.79 21.32 6.06
N LEU A 261 13.12 22.27 6.94
CA LEU A 261 13.95 22.08 8.12
C LEU A 261 13.17 22.47 9.37
N LEU A 262 13.17 21.60 10.37
CA LEU A 262 12.69 21.91 11.71
C LEU A 262 13.90 22.20 12.59
N LEU A 263 14.00 23.43 13.05
CA LEU A 263 15.16 23.98 13.75
C LEU A 263 14.77 24.41 15.17
N GLN A 264 15.79 24.57 16.00
CA GLN A 264 15.68 24.94 17.41
C GLN A 264 16.84 25.88 17.73
N GLU A 265 16.56 27.11 18.14
CA GLU A 265 17.64 28.04 18.52
C GLU A 265 18.47 27.47 19.70
N GLY A 266 19.80 27.56 19.59
CA GLY A 266 20.73 26.99 20.57
C GLY A 266 20.96 27.86 21.81
N GLU A 267 20.60 29.14 21.77
CA GLU A 267 20.79 30.12 22.83
C GLU A 267 19.50 30.95 23.02
N GLY A 268 19.18 31.34 24.27
CA GLY A 268 18.01 32.16 24.58
C GLY A 268 16.74 31.36 24.92
N GLU A 269 15.57 31.87 24.53
CA GLU A 269 14.25 31.26 24.79
C GLU A 269 14.00 29.94 24.03
N CYS A 270 15.02 29.36 23.38
CA CYS A 270 14.91 28.11 22.63
C CYS A 270 13.66 28.16 21.73
N CYS A 271 13.58 29.18 20.87
CA CYS A 271 12.47 29.28 19.94
C CYS A 271 12.65 28.26 18.81
N PRO A 272 11.63 27.43 18.54
CA PRO A 272 11.68 26.56 17.38
C PRO A 272 11.33 27.30 16.10
N VAL A 273 11.94 26.88 15.00
CA VAL A 273 11.80 27.54 13.69
C VAL A 273 11.49 26.49 12.63
N LEU A 274 10.47 26.76 11.83
CA LEU A 274 10.19 26.02 10.61
C LEU A 274 10.77 26.79 9.43
N ALA A 275 11.74 26.20 8.73
CA ALA A 275 12.52 26.85 7.68
C ALA A 275 12.44 26.09 6.36
N LEU A 276 12.52 26.83 5.25
CA LEU A 276 12.61 26.31 3.90
C LEU A 276 13.98 26.65 3.31
N LEU A 277 14.73 25.62 2.94
CA LEU A 277 16.05 25.70 2.33
C LEU A 277 15.95 25.40 0.82
N PRO A 278 16.30 26.35 -0.06
CA PRO A 278 16.39 26.08 -1.49
C PRO A 278 17.43 24.99 -1.81
N LEU A 279 17.11 24.06 -2.71
CA LEU A 279 18.03 22.99 -3.11
C LEU A 279 19.22 23.50 -3.92
N MET A 280 19.07 24.60 -4.65
CA MET A 280 20.19 25.22 -5.38
C MET A 280 21.31 25.68 -4.45
N ALA A 281 20.98 25.93 -3.18
CA ALA A 281 21.93 26.29 -2.15
C ALA A 281 22.91 25.12 -1.83
N LEU A 282 22.54 23.89 -2.21
CA LEU A 282 23.40 22.72 -2.13
C LEU A 282 24.42 22.65 -3.27
N ASP A 283 24.22 23.35 -4.40
CA ASP A 283 25.18 23.30 -5.51
C ASP A 283 26.53 23.92 -5.12
N ASP A 284 26.51 24.89 -4.22
CA ASP A 284 27.69 25.54 -3.64
C ASP A 284 28.33 24.73 -2.50
N CYS A 285 27.65 23.69 -2.01
CA CYS A 285 28.23 22.79 -1.03
C CYS A 285 29.27 21.95 -1.75
N GLY A 286 30.56 22.21 -1.51
CA GLY A 286 31.68 21.48 -2.13
C GLY A 286 31.67 19.98 -1.79
N PHE A 287 30.81 19.22 -2.47
CA PHE A 287 30.58 17.80 -2.30
C PHE A 287 31.86 17.03 -2.58
N ALA A 288 32.23 16.14 -1.66
CA ALA A 288 33.39 15.27 -1.83
C ALA A 288 32.93 13.86 -2.21
N VAL A 289 33.69 13.21 -3.09
CA VAL A 289 33.42 11.82 -3.50
C VAL A 289 33.60 10.89 -2.30
N LEU A 290 32.58 10.08 -2.03
CA LEU A 290 32.60 9.01 -1.04
C LEU A 290 33.08 7.73 -1.73
N ASP A 291 34.25 7.22 -1.34
CA ASP A 291 34.78 5.96 -1.89
C ASP A 291 34.03 4.75 -1.31
N VAL A 292 32.97 4.31 -1.99
CA VAL A 292 32.10 3.22 -1.51
C VAL A 292 32.76 1.84 -1.67
N LEU A 293 33.84 1.71 -2.46
CA LEU A 293 34.40 0.43 -2.90
C LEU A 293 35.74 0.07 -2.23
N HIS A 294 36.53 1.05 -1.82
CA HIS A 294 37.79 0.79 -1.12
C HIS A 294 37.74 1.22 0.34
N THR A 295 37.67 0.22 1.23
CA THR A 295 38.24 0.28 2.58
C THR A 295 37.47 1.04 3.66
N PHE A 296 36.18 0.73 3.84
CA PHE A 296 35.55 1.03 5.14
C PHE A 296 35.25 -0.27 5.88
N PRO A 297 35.86 -0.50 7.06
CA PRO A 297 35.43 -1.58 7.93
C PRO A 297 33.92 -1.43 8.14
N LEU A 298 33.15 -2.52 8.08
CA LEU A 298 31.69 -2.54 8.28
C LEU A 298 31.22 -1.82 9.56
N ALA A 299 32.13 -1.54 10.48
CA ALA A 299 31.94 -0.84 11.75
C ALA A 299 32.15 0.70 11.69
N ALA A 300 32.74 1.24 10.63
CA ALA A 300 32.93 2.69 10.47
C ALA A 300 31.73 3.28 9.72
N THR A 301 31.05 4.22 10.34
CA THR A 301 29.84 4.82 9.81
C THR A 301 30.13 6.09 9.01
N VAL A 302 29.33 6.47 8.01
CA VAL A 302 29.54 7.71 7.24
C VAL A 302 29.64 8.94 8.14
N ALA A 303 28.91 8.98 9.25
CA ALA A 303 29.07 10.05 10.24
C ALA A 303 30.51 10.09 10.82
N ALA A 304 31.04 8.94 11.25
CA ALA A 304 32.42 8.83 11.75
C ALA A 304 33.48 8.94 10.63
N ILE A 305 33.11 8.62 9.39
CA ILE A 305 33.93 8.75 8.19
C ILE A 305 33.97 10.21 7.74
N GLY A 306 32.89 10.98 7.85
CA GLY A 306 32.83 12.36 7.44
C GLY A 306 33.84 13.23 8.19
N ASP A 307 33.99 12.98 9.50
CA ASP A 307 35.02 13.59 10.35
C ASP A 307 36.46 13.14 10.00
N ARG A 308 36.64 12.00 9.32
CA ARG A 308 37.94 11.42 8.93
C ARG A 308 38.34 11.67 7.47
N VAL A 309 37.37 11.73 6.57
CA VAL A 309 37.52 11.95 5.11
C VAL A 309 37.59 13.45 4.80
N GLY A 310 37.34 14.31 5.79
CA GLY A 310 37.45 15.76 5.63
C GLY A 310 36.32 16.34 4.80
N LEU A 311 35.10 15.81 4.98
CA LEU A 311 33.91 16.39 4.33
C LEU A 311 33.77 17.86 4.75
N CYS A 312 33.57 18.74 3.77
CA CYS A 312 33.39 20.16 4.03
C CYS A 312 32.11 20.40 4.86
N MET A 313 32.24 21.26 5.87
CA MET A 313 31.12 21.81 6.62
C MET A 313 30.62 23.05 5.89
N TYR A 314 29.37 23.06 5.45
CA TYR A 314 28.76 24.20 4.78
C TYR A 314 27.66 24.80 5.67
N ASP A 315 27.67 26.13 5.81
CA ASP A 315 26.67 26.85 6.59
C ASP A 315 25.59 27.39 5.67
N VAL A 316 24.38 26.83 5.74
CA VAL A 316 23.27 27.20 4.85
C VAL A 316 22.37 28.29 5.43
N ALA A 317 22.68 28.85 6.61
CA ALA A 317 21.76 29.76 7.30
C ALA A 317 21.39 31.01 6.47
N HIS A 318 22.37 31.59 5.78
CA HIS A 318 22.18 32.76 4.92
C HIS A 318 21.34 32.48 3.67
N GLN A 319 21.21 31.22 3.26
CA GLN A 319 20.42 30.79 2.11
C GLN A 319 18.95 30.54 2.47
N ILE A 320 18.64 30.46 3.76
CA ILE A 320 17.28 30.29 4.28
C ILE A 320 16.64 31.67 4.41
N THR A 321 15.83 32.04 3.41
CA THR A 321 15.08 33.30 3.41
C THR A 321 13.63 33.14 3.85
N GLN A 322 13.06 31.93 3.71
CA GLN A 322 11.70 31.60 4.10
C GLN A 322 11.73 30.77 5.39
N TYR A 323 11.29 31.37 6.49
CA TYR A 323 11.19 30.70 7.78
C TYR A 323 10.12 31.33 8.66
N ARG A 324 9.67 30.58 9.67
CA ARG A 324 8.67 31.02 10.65
C ARG A 324 9.03 30.53 12.04
N TYR A 325 8.93 31.42 13.02
CA TYR A 325 9.05 31.08 14.43
C TYR A 325 7.79 30.40 14.95
N LEU A 326 7.96 29.34 15.74
CA LEU A 326 6.86 28.56 16.29
C LEU A 326 6.63 28.94 17.75
N GLU A 327 5.68 29.84 17.99
CA GLU A 327 5.38 30.30 19.35
C GLU A 327 4.73 29.20 20.20
N ASN A 328 5.18 29.10 21.46
CA ASN A 328 4.66 28.14 22.45
C ASN A 328 4.63 26.69 21.92
N ALA A 329 5.66 26.32 21.16
CA ALA A 329 5.80 25.00 20.55
C ALA A 329 6.97 24.21 21.15
N ASP A 330 6.73 22.91 21.36
CA ASP A 330 7.75 21.91 21.70
C ASP A 330 7.79 20.91 20.54
N PRO A 331 8.44 21.25 19.41
CA PRO A 331 8.39 20.43 18.21
C PRO A 331 9.16 19.12 18.38
N GLY A 332 8.57 18.04 17.86
CA GLY A 332 9.20 16.72 17.79
C GLY A 332 9.56 16.33 16.37
N VAL A 333 8.55 16.25 15.50
CA VAL A 333 8.67 15.72 14.12
C VAL A 333 7.79 16.57 13.19
N MET A 334 8.19 16.67 11.93
CA MET A 334 7.51 17.41 10.89
C MET A 334 7.03 16.49 9.76
N ALA A 335 5.91 16.87 9.14
CA ALA A 335 5.50 16.37 7.84
C ALA A 335 5.11 17.55 6.96
N VAL A 336 5.49 17.54 5.69
CA VAL A 336 5.22 18.63 4.76
C VAL A 336 4.68 18.10 3.44
N GLY A 337 4.00 18.96 2.68
CA GLY A 337 3.57 18.66 1.32
C GLY A 337 3.59 19.91 0.46
N GLY A 338 4.60 20.04 -0.41
CA GLY A 338 4.79 21.20 -1.28
C GLY A 338 3.66 21.39 -2.30
N GLU A 339 3.08 20.32 -2.85
CA GLU A 339 1.95 20.43 -3.80
C GLU A 339 0.74 21.18 -3.23
N ARG A 340 0.47 20.95 -1.94
CA ARG A 340 -0.64 21.58 -1.21
C ARG A 340 -0.18 22.78 -0.38
N LYS A 341 1.13 23.02 -0.34
CA LYS A 341 1.80 24.06 0.43
C LYS A 341 1.48 24.03 1.92
N VAL A 342 1.41 22.82 2.49
CA VAL A 342 1.09 22.62 3.90
C VAL A 342 2.26 22.04 4.67
N GLY A 343 2.38 22.44 5.94
CA GLY A 343 3.28 21.86 6.92
C GLY A 343 2.51 21.39 8.15
N ALA A 344 3.00 20.36 8.81
CA ALA A 344 2.43 19.82 10.03
C ALA A 344 3.55 19.50 11.00
N VAL A 345 3.47 20.04 12.23
CA VAL A 345 4.46 19.79 13.28
C VAL A 345 3.79 19.06 14.43
N LEU A 346 4.28 17.85 14.70
CA LEU A 346 3.91 17.04 15.85
C LEU A 346 4.84 17.37 17.00
N TYR A 347 4.26 17.63 18.17
CA TYR A 347 5.00 18.06 19.35
C TYR A 347 5.71 16.88 20.02
N GLY A 348 6.71 17.16 20.87
CA GLY A 348 7.53 16.15 21.56
C GLY A 348 6.72 15.13 22.36
N HIS A 349 5.61 15.56 22.97
CA HIS A 349 4.67 14.70 23.70
C HIS A 349 3.69 13.89 22.82
N GLN A 350 3.71 14.07 21.49
CA GLN A 350 2.92 13.32 20.49
C GLN A 350 1.41 13.39 20.63
N ARG A 351 0.91 14.40 21.33
CA ARG A 351 -0.54 14.62 21.53
C ARG A 351 -1.05 15.89 20.88
N ARG A 352 -0.15 16.79 20.50
CA ARG A 352 -0.46 18.07 19.86
C ARG A 352 0.15 18.08 18.47
N LEU A 353 -0.68 18.44 17.50
CA LEU A 353 -0.31 18.66 16.11
C LEU A 353 -0.71 20.09 15.76
N ARG A 354 0.19 20.84 15.13
CA ARG A 354 -0.13 22.16 14.57
C ARG A 354 0.07 22.10 13.05
N LEU A 355 -0.90 22.61 12.31
CA LEU A 355 -0.87 22.71 10.86
C LEU A 355 -0.48 24.13 10.47
N PHE A 356 0.25 24.25 9.38
CA PHE A 356 0.75 25.51 8.84
C PHE A 356 0.41 25.58 7.35
N ASP A 357 -0.10 26.71 6.93
CA ASP A 357 -0.06 27.11 5.53
C ASP A 357 1.32 27.73 5.28
N MET A 358 2.12 27.08 4.44
CA MET A 358 3.50 27.48 4.14
C MET A 358 3.57 28.65 3.17
N ASN A 359 2.43 29.12 2.68
CA ASN A 359 2.33 30.08 1.59
C ASN A 359 1.64 31.39 2.00
N ALA A 360 1.01 31.42 3.17
CA ALA A 360 0.50 32.63 3.77
C ALA A 360 1.65 33.36 4.45
N GLU A 361 2.04 34.53 3.93
CA GLU A 361 2.67 35.54 4.78
C GLU A 361 1.67 35.80 5.91
N GLU A 362 2.09 35.64 7.17
CA GLU A 362 1.21 35.96 8.29
C GLU A 362 0.82 37.43 8.16
N GLU A 363 -0.42 37.69 7.77
CA GLU A 363 -1.07 38.97 8.06
C GLU A 363 -0.88 39.16 9.56
N GLY A 364 -0.07 40.15 9.93
CA GLY A 364 0.30 40.35 11.31
C GLY A 364 -0.94 40.54 12.17
N ASP A 365 -1.25 39.53 12.98
CA ASP A 365 -1.96 39.75 14.23
C ASP A 365 -0.96 40.48 15.14
N SER A 366 -0.78 41.77 14.88
CA SER A 366 -0.39 42.69 15.93
C SER A 366 -1.55 42.69 16.92
N ASP A 367 -1.52 41.78 17.87
CA ASP A 367 -2.16 41.96 19.16
C ASP A 367 -1.50 43.18 19.81
N GLU A 368 -1.82 44.38 19.31
CA GLU A 368 -1.67 45.61 20.06
C GLU A 368 -2.67 45.48 21.20
N ASP A 369 -2.15 45.01 22.34
CA ASP A 369 -2.78 45.19 23.65
C ASP A 369 -3.20 46.65 23.77
N ILE A 370 -4.48 46.95 23.52
CA ILE A 370 -5.09 48.22 23.86
C ILE A 370 -5.01 48.30 25.39
N SER A 371 -3.95 48.94 25.87
CA SER A 371 -3.76 49.16 27.29
C SER A 371 -4.90 50.04 27.82
N ASP A 372 -5.47 49.68 28.97
CA ASP A 372 -6.57 50.36 29.65
C ASP A 372 -6.29 51.85 30.02
N ASN A 373 -5.15 52.41 29.63
CA ASN A 373 -4.80 53.81 29.86
C ASN A 373 -5.47 54.80 28.88
N ASP A 374 -5.95 54.36 27.72
CA ASP A 374 -6.60 55.27 26.74
C ASP A 374 -8.07 55.59 27.06
N MET A 375 -8.63 55.02 28.15
CA MET A 375 -10.00 55.30 28.59
C MET A 375 -10.12 56.42 29.64
N GLN A 376 -9.01 57.02 30.11
CA GLN A 376 -9.05 58.10 31.12
C GLN A 376 -9.04 59.52 30.54
N ASP A 377 -8.64 59.72 29.28
CA ASP A 377 -8.58 61.06 28.68
C ASP A 377 -9.90 61.56 28.05
N LEU A 378 -10.99 60.80 28.15
CA LEU A 378 -12.32 61.20 27.65
C LEU A 378 -13.28 61.75 28.72
N ASN A 379 -12.86 61.86 29.98
CA ASN A 379 -13.71 62.35 31.08
C ASN A 379 -13.33 63.73 31.65
N GLU A 380 -12.31 64.43 31.13
CA GLU A 380 -11.94 65.79 31.60
C GLU A 380 -12.36 66.95 30.69
N THR A 381 -13.25 66.74 29.73
CA THR A 381 -13.92 67.86 29.04
C THR A 381 -15.43 67.76 29.09
N ARG A 382 -16.00 68.15 30.23
CA ARG A 382 -17.31 68.78 30.27
C ARG A 382 -17.50 69.77 31.42
#